data_AF-A0A9E5NGZ7-F1
#
_entry.id   AF-A0A9E5NGZ7-F1
#
_cell.length_a   1.000
_cell.length_b   1.000
_cell.length_c   1.000
_cell.angle_alpha   90.00
_cell.angle_beta   90.00
_cell.angle_gamma   90.00
#
_symmetry.space_group_name_H-M   'P 1'
#
loop_
_entity.id
_entity.type
_entity.pdbx_description
1 polymer ?
#
loop_
_entity_poly.entity_id
_entity_poly.type
_entity_poly.pdbx_seq_one_letter_code
_entity_poly.pdbx_strand_id
1 'polypeptide(L)'
;IEDRNHFEALVPRIYELGGKLPEKMKDFHDISACPPASLPKDPTDIEAMLTVLVEAERCAVRGYTAICNMTAGKDHRTYDLSLAILNEEIQHESWFSEFLGEGPSGHFMRRGEMSPFVSKFMQ
;
A
#
# COMPACT_ATOMS: atom_id res chain seq x y z
N ILE A 1 3.93 -7.36 7.74
CA ILE A 1 3.24 -8.62 7.36
C ILE A 1 2.06 -8.30 6.44
N GLU A 2 1.32 -7.22 6.72
CA GLU A 2 0.28 -6.69 5.84
C GLU A 2 0.74 -6.46 4.39
N ASP A 3 1.82 -5.71 4.17
CA ASP A 3 2.31 -5.42 2.81
C ASP A 3 2.81 -6.67 2.08
N ARG A 4 3.26 -7.69 2.82
CA ARG A 4 3.57 -9.00 2.24
C ARG A 4 2.29 -9.68 1.77
N ASN A 5 1.20 -9.59 2.52
CA ASN A 5 -0.09 -10.12 2.10
C ASN A 5 -0.63 -9.35 0.88
N HIS A 6 -0.39 -8.03 0.79
CA HIS A 6 -0.69 -7.27 -0.44
C HIS A 6 0.07 -7.83 -1.64
N PHE A 7 1.38 -8.05 -1.49
CA PHE A 7 2.22 -8.64 -2.52
C PHE A 7 1.70 -10.02 -2.93
N GLU A 8 1.46 -10.91 -1.97
CA GLU A 8 0.97 -12.27 -2.19
C GLU A 8 -0.41 -12.28 -2.87
N ALA A 9 -1.30 -11.33 -2.57
CA ALA A 9 -2.60 -11.19 -3.24
C ALA A 9 -2.47 -10.63 -4.67
N LEU A 10 -1.52 -9.73 -4.92
CA LEU A 10 -1.30 -9.11 -6.24
C LEU A 10 -0.64 -10.06 -7.23
N VAL A 11 0.28 -10.92 -6.77
CA VAL A 11 1.07 -11.79 -7.66
C VAL A 11 0.17 -12.66 -8.55
N PRO A 12 -0.78 -13.46 -8.03
CA PRO A 12 -1.67 -14.24 -8.89
C PRO A 12 -2.43 -13.37 -9.88
N ARG A 13 -2.90 -12.19 -9.45
CA ARG A 13 -3.70 -11.30 -10.30
C ARG A 13 -2.90 -10.75 -11.49
N ILE A 14 -1.62 -10.42 -11.28
CA ILE A 14 -0.71 -9.98 -12.35
C ILE A 14 -0.58 -11.06 -13.43
N TYR A 15 -0.38 -12.31 -13.03
CA TYR A 15 -0.23 -13.43 -13.98
C TYR A 15 -1.53 -13.79 -14.69
N GLU A 16 -2.67 -13.71 -14.02
CA GLU A 16 -3.99 -13.91 -14.65
C GLU A 16 -4.30 -12.91 -15.76
N LEU A 17 -3.80 -11.68 -15.64
CA LEU A 17 -3.91 -10.65 -16.67
C LEU A 17 -2.88 -10.82 -17.80
N GLY A 18 -2.07 -11.89 -17.77
CA GLY A 18 -0.98 -12.14 -18.73
C GLY A 18 0.29 -11.34 -18.46
N GLY A 19 0.38 -10.67 -17.30
CA GLY A 19 1.59 -9.99 -16.84
C GLY A 19 2.62 -10.95 -16.26
N LYS A 20 3.79 -10.41 -15.91
CA LYS A 20 4.86 -11.14 -15.21
C LYS A 20 5.71 -10.20 -14.37
N LEU A 21 6.24 -10.68 -13.26
CA LEU A 21 7.25 -9.94 -12.51
C LEU A 21 8.60 -9.96 -13.24
N PRO A 22 9.39 -8.88 -13.18
CA PRO A 22 10.78 -8.90 -13.65
C PRO A 22 11.62 -9.95 -12.91
N GLU A 23 12.52 -10.63 -13.64
CA GLU A 23 13.40 -11.65 -13.07
C GLU A 23 14.52 -11.06 -12.21
N LYS A 24 14.92 -9.81 -12.50
CA LYS A 24 15.98 -9.12 -11.77
C LYS A 24 15.36 -8.21 -10.73
N MET A 25 15.84 -8.32 -9.49
CA MET A 25 15.37 -7.48 -8.37
C MET A 25 15.55 -5.99 -8.64
N LYS A 26 16.61 -5.59 -9.35
CA LYS A 26 16.82 -4.19 -9.75
C LYS A 26 15.69 -3.71 -10.67
N ASP A 27 15.33 -4.50 -11.67
CA ASP A 27 14.28 -4.14 -12.63
C ASP A 27 12.91 -4.12 -11.94
N PHE A 28 12.66 -5.03 -10.99
CA PHE A 28 11.45 -5.02 -10.15
C PHE A 28 11.37 -3.78 -9.27
N HIS A 29 12.48 -3.39 -8.65
CA HIS A 29 12.58 -2.17 -7.86
C HIS A 29 12.36 -0.91 -8.71
N ASP A 30 13.01 -0.82 -9.87
CA ASP A 30 13.01 0.41 -10.67
C ASP A 30 11.66 0.72 -11.34
N ILE A 31 10.74 -0.24 -11.40
CA ILE A 31 9.37 -0.03 -11.88
C ILE A 31 8.39 0.35 -10.76
N SER A 32 8.86 0.52 -9.52
CA SER A 32 7.99 0.94 -8.42
C SER A 32 7.36 2.30 -8.71
N ALA A 33 6.07 2.43 -8.40
CA ALA A 33 5.36 3.70 -8.55
C ALA A 33 5.90 4.78 -7.60
N CYS A 34 6.47 4.35 -6.48
CA CYS A 34 7.01 5.23 -5.44
C CYS A 34 8.53 5.31 -5.53
N PRO A 35 9.13 6.48 -5.24
CA PRO A 35 10.56 6.61 -5.16
C PRO A 35 11.12 5.75 -4.00
N PRO A 36 12.39 5.34 -4.07
CA PRO A 36 13.03 4.61 -2.98
C PRO A 36 13.01 5.44 -1.69
N ALA A 37 12.44 4.88 -0.62
CA ALA A 37 12.47 5.52 0.69
C ALA A 37 13.89 5.45 1.27
N SER A 38 14.35 6.55 1.84
CA SER A 38 15.62 6.63 2.57
C SER A 38 15.32 7.05 4.01
N LEU A 39 15.67 6.18 4.95
CA LEU A 39 15.50 6.48 6.38
C LEU A 39 16.44 7.62 6.82
N PRO A 40 16.06 8.40 7.83
CA PRO A 40 16.93 9.44 8.38
C PRO A 40 18.25 8.84 8.89
N LYS A 41 19.33 9.61 8.76
CA LYS A 41 20.66 9.20 9.25
C LYS A 41 20.70 9.05 10.77
N ASP A 42 19.96 9.92 11.46
CA ASP A 42 19.72 9.82 12.88
C ASP A 42 18.44 9.00 13.11
N PRO A 43 18.54 7.77 13.62
CA PRO A 43 17.37 6.93 13.87
C PRO A 43 16.54 7.42 15.07
N THR A 44 17.02 8.41 15.83
CA THR A 44 16.30 9.02 16.96
C THR A 44 15.46 10.24 16.55
N ASP A 45 15.61 10.72 15.32
CA ASP A 45 14.76 11.75 14.73
C ASP A 45 13.41 11.14 14.33
N ILE A 46 12.50 11.06 15.30
CA ILE A 46 11.18 10.45 15.13
C ILE A 46 10.33 11.24 14.14
N GLU A 47 10.44 12.57 14.11
CA GLU A 47 9.68 13.41 13.18
C GLU A 47 10.11 13.16 11.74
N ALA A 48 11.42 13.11 11.47
CA ALA A 48 11.92 12.76 10.15
C ALA A 48 11.55 11.32 9.76
N MET A 49 11.57 10.38 10.71
CA MET A 49 11.14 8.99 10.48
C MET A 49 9.67 8.94 10.05
N LEU A 50 8.78 9.56 10.82
CA LEU A 50 7.34 9.61 10.53
C LEU A 50 7.05 10.31 9.20
N THR A 51 7.81 11.36 8.86
CA THR A 51 7.68 12.06 7.57
C THR A 51 8.01 11.13 6.40
N VAL A 52 9.03 10.28 6.50
CA VAL A 52 9.36 9.29 5.46
C VAL A 52 8.24 8.27 5.32
N LEU A 53 7.70 7.77 6.44
CA LEU A 53 6.65 6.76 6.45
C LEU A 53 5.33 7.30 5.86
N VAL A 54 4.87 8.47 6.31
CA VAL A 54 3.62 9.06 5.80
C VAL A 54 3.70 9.34 4.30
N GLU A 55 4.86 9.78 3.78
CA GLU A 55 5.02 10.01 2.35
C GLU A 55 5.04 8.72 1.53
N ALA A 56 5.56 7.62 2.10
CA ALA A 56 5.44 6.30 1.48
C ALA A 56 3.98 5.87 1.37
N GLU A 57 3.20 5.99 2.46
CA GLU A 57 1.78 5.62 2.45
C GLU A 57 0.96 6.51 1.51
N ARG A 58 1.19 7.83 1.52
CA ARG A 58 0.54 8.77 0.57
C ARG A 58 0.83 8.40 -0.88
N CYS A 59 2.04 7.91 -1.16
CA CYS A 59 2.38 7.42 -2.49
C CYS A 59 1.60 6.15 -2.86
N ALA A 60 1.52 5.17 -1.93
CA ALA A 60 0.74 3.96 -2.11
C ALA A 60 -0.75 4.28 -2.35
N VAL A 61 -1.34 5.16 -1.54
CA VAL A 61 -2.73 5.64 -1.68
C VAL A 61 -2.98 6.22 -3.07
N ARG A 62 -2.07 7.06 -3.59
CA ARG A 62 -2.19 7.60 -4.96
C ARG A 62 -2.14 6.49 -6.01
N GLY A 63 -1.21 5.54 -5.86
CA GLY A 63 -1.03 4.41 -6.76
C GLY A 63 -2.27 3.53 -6.86
N TYR A 64 -2.79 3.05 -5.72
CA TYR A 64 -3.98 2.20 -5.71
C TYR A 64 -5.24 2.96 -6.11
N THR A 65 -5.37 4.25 -5.77
CA THR A 65 -6.44 5.11 -6.28
C THR A 65 -6.45 5.15 -7.82
N ALA A 66 -5.28 5.30 -8.44
CA ALA A 66 -5.18 5.28 -9.90
C ALA A 66 -5.61 3.94 -10.49
N ILE A 67 -5.23 2.82 -9.88
CA ILE A 67 -5.64 1.48 -10.34
C ILE A 67 -7.15 1.28 -10.19
N CYS A 68 -7.74 1.69 -9.06
CA CYS A 68 -9.19 1.68 -8.87
C CYS A 68 -9.90 2.48 -9.97
N ASN A 69 -9.44 3.69 -10.27
CA ASN A 69 -10.03 4.52 -11.33
C ASN A 69 -9.89 3.87 -12.73
N MET A 70 -8.76 3.20 -13.00
CA MET A 70 -8.54 2.51 -14.27
C MET A 70 -9.46 1.30 -14.45
N THR A 71 -9.76 0.59 -13.36
CA THR A 71 -10.45 -0.72 -13.36
C THR A 71 -11.95 -0.63 -13.04
N ALA A 72 -12.41 0.50 -12.50
CA ALA A 72 -13.81 0.74 -12.18
C ALA A 72 -14.73 0.48 -13.38
N GLY A 73 -15.69 -0.45 -13.21
CA GLY A 73 -16.65 -0.84 -14.25
C GLY A 73 -16.06 -1.62 -15.43
N LYS A 74 -14.77 -1.99 -15.38
CA LYS A 74 -14.06 -2.68 -16.47
C LYS A 74 -13.47 -4.01 -16.03
N ASP A 75 -12.89 -4.03 -14.83
CA ASP A 75 -12.30 -5.22 -14.22
C ASP A 75 -12.64 -5.23 -12.72
N HIS A 76 -13.80 -5.80 -12.40
CA HIS A 76 -14.33 -5.82 -11.04
C HIS A 76 -13.42 -6.57 -10.06
N ARG A 77 -12.67 -7.57 -10.53
CA ARG A 77 -11.79 -8.35 -9.68
C ARG A 77 -10.54 -7.55 -9.30
N THR A 78 -9.89 -6.93 -10.28
CA THR A 78 -8.74 -6.05 -9.99
C THR A 78 -9.18 -4.85 -9.17
N TYR A 79 -10.35 -4.27 -9.49
CA TYR A 79 -10.91 -3.17 -8.71
C TYR A 79 -11.13 -3.56 -7.24
N ASP A 80 -11.78 -4.70 -6.96
CA ASP A 80 -12.03 -5.14 -5.57
C ASP A 80 -10.72 -5.43 -4.81
N LEU A 81 -9.72 -6.03 -5.48
CA LEU A 81 -8.39 -6.25 -4.89
C LEU A 81 -7.68 -4.93 -4.57
N SER A 82 -7.61 -4.03 -5.54
CA SER A 82 -6.96 -2.72 -5.36
C SER A 82 -7.71 -1.85 -4.34
N LEU A 83 -9.03 -1.93 -4.28
CA LEU A 83 -9.83 -1.23 -3.28
C LEU A 83 -9.59 -1.79 -1.88
N ALA A 84 -9.44 -3.11 -1.73
CA ALA A 84 -9.10 -3.71 -0.45
C ALA A 84 -7.74 -3.22 0.05
N ILE A 85 -6.71 -3.22 -0.81
CA ILE A 85 -5.39 -2.69 -0.45
C ILE A 85 -5.47 -1.19 -0.15
N LEU A 86 -6.17 -0.41 -0.98
CA LEU A 86 -6.35 1.03 -0.76
C LEU A 86 -6.95 1.35 0.61
N ASN A 87 -7.91 0.56 1.10
CA ASN A 87 -8.46 0.75 2.45
C ASN A 87 -7.40 0.54 3.54
N GLU A 88 -6.47 -0.38 3.33
CA GLU A 88 -5.38 -0.67 4.24
C GLU A 88 -4.33 0.46 4.22
N GLU A 89 -3.93 0.95 3.04
CA GLU A 89 -2.96 2.06 2.93
C GLU A 89 -3.50 3.40 3.45
N ILE A 90 -4.80 3.67 3.26
CA ILE A 90 -5.44 4.86 3.86
C ILE A 90 -5.38 4.78 5.39
N GLN A 91 -5.48 3.57 5.96
CA GLN A 91 -5.36 3.39 7.41
C GLN A 91 -3.93 3.62 7.88
N HIS A 92 -2.92 3.11 7.17
CA HIS A 92 -1.52 3.38 7.48
C HIS A 92 -1.19 4.87 7.40
N GLU A 93 -1.60 5.55 6.33
CA GLU A 93 -1.44 7.00 6.18
C GLU A 93 -2.07 7.74 7.36
N SER A 94 -3.31 7.39 7.71
CA SER A 94 -4.03 8.01 8.82
C SER A 94 -3.30 7.89 10.17
N TRP A 95 -2.67 6.75 10.45
CA TRP A 95 -1.91 6.54 11.67
C TRP A 95 -0.68 7.44 11.74
N PHE A 96 0.11 7.52 10.66
CA PHE A 96 1.30 8.37 10.65
C PHE A 96 0.94 9.86 10.68
N SER A 97 -0.09 10.28 9.94
CA SER A 97 -0.59 11.65 9.93
C SER A 97 -1.08 12.10 11.32
N GLU A 98 -1.66 11.20 12.12
CA GLU A 98 -2.03 11.51 13.52
C GLU A 98 -0.79 11.79 14.38
N PHE A 99 0.26 10.96 14.29
CA PHE A 99 1.50 11.18 15.04
C PHE A 99 2.20 12.51 14.67
N LEU A 100 2.01 12.98 13.43
CA LEU A 100 2.51 14.27 12.96
C LEU A 100 1.56 15.45 13.27
N GLY A 101 0.38 15.19 13.84
CA GLY A 101 -0.58 16.22 14.24
C GLY A 101 -1.31 16.90 13.08
N GLU A 102 -1.41 16.25 11.91
CA GLU A 102 -2.02 16.84 10.70
C GLU A 102 -3.57 16.89 10.73
N GLY A 103 -4.18 16.44 11.82
CA GLY A 103 -5.62 16.54 12.07
C GLY A 103 -6.23 15.23 12.55
N PRO A 104 -7.55 15.20 12.84
CA PRO A 104 -8.23 13.96 13.19
C PRO A 104 -8.19 13.02 11.99
N SER A 105 -7.32 12.02 12.07
CA SER A 105 -7.36 10.90 11.15
C SER A 105 -8.66 10.13 11.42
N GLY A 106 -9.30 9.59 10.38
CA GLY A 106 -10.54 8.84 10.51
C GLY A 106 -10.31 7.48 11.18
N HIS A 107 -9.78 7.45 12.41
CA HIS A 107 -9.28 6.25 13.09
C HIS A 107 -10.29 5.12 13.05
N PHE A 108 -9.99 4.12 12.23
CA PHE A 108 -10.52 2.79 12.40
C PHE A 108 -9.64 2.09 13.41
N MET A 109 -10.12 1.92 14.66
CA MET A 109 -9.50 0.98 15.59
C MET A 109 -9.61 -0.42 14.98
N ARG A 110 -8.55 -0.90 14.34
CA ARG A 110 -8.46 -2.30 13.91
C ARG A 110 -8.46 -3.18 15.15
N ARG A 111 -9.44 -4.09 15.24
CA ARG A 111 -9.47 -5.19 16.19
C ARG A 111 -9.43 -6.49 15.37
N GLY A 112 -8.36 -7.27 15.46
CA GLY A 112 -8.28 -8.58 14.79
C GLY A 112 -7.07 -8.73 13.85
N GLU A 113 -7.30 -9.39 12.71
CA GLU A 113 -6.28 -9.86 11.77
C GLU A 113 -5.43 -8.74 11.14
N MET A 114 -4.20 -9.07 10.74
CA MET A 114 -3.22 -8.15 10.14
C MET A 114 -3.52 -7.74 8.68
N SER A 115 -4.63 -8.13 8.08
CA SER A 115 -5.03 -7.71 6.71
C SER A 115 -6.54 -7.89 6.52
N PRO A 116 -7.38 -7.15 7.27
CA PRO A 116 -8.81 -7.43 7.34
C PRO A 116 -9.56 -7.23 6.01
N PHE A 117 -9.00 -6.48 5.06
CA PHE A 117 -9.62 -6.27 3.75
C PHE A 117 -8.99 -7.19 2.70
N VAL A 118 -7.68 -7.46 2.78
CA VAL A 118 -6.96 -8.27 1.80
C VAL A 118 -7.05 -9.77 2.07
N SER A 119 -7.30 -10.21 3.31
CA SER A 119 -7.31 -11.64 3.66
C SER A 119 -8.30 -12.49 2.85
N LYS A 120 -9.38 -11.89 2.33
CA LYS A 120 -10.35 -12.56 1.44
C LYS A 120 -9.77 -13.01 0.08
N PHE A 121 -8.59 -12.52 -0.30
CA PHE A 121 -7.89 -12.90 -1.54
C PHE A 121 -6.77 -13.92 -1.33
N MET A 122 -6.55 -14.34 -0.09
CA MET A 122 -5.43 -15.21 0.31
C MET A 122 -5.86 -16.68 0.45
N GLN A 123 -7.08 -17.02 0.00
CA GLN A 123 -7.69 -18.34 0.12
C GLN A 123 -7.66 -19.12 -1.20
#